data_AF-A0A7J2I0V4-F1
#
_entry.id   AF-A0A7J2I0V4-F1
#
_cell.length_a   1.000
_cell.length_b   1.000
_cell.length_c   1.000
_cell.angle_alpha   90.00
_cell.angle_beta   90.00
_cell.angle_gamma   90.00
#
_symmetry.space_group_name_H-M   'P 1'
#
loop_
_entity.id
_entity.type
_entity.pdbx_description
1 polymer ?
#
loop_
_entity_poly.entity_id
_entity_poly.type
_entity_poly.pdbx_seq_one_letter_code
_entity_poly.pdbx_strand_id
1 'polypeptide(L)'
;MLIRLLEGRGKRDNLLGLRVLIKRSKEIGPILRRFFINTLFDSTFVQLGIVIGSILAINQDLRLIISTMVASSFALGISTGVSVYESEMLERERRIVDLEKALFRKLDNTVITENYKTYALILAFLNFLTPLMCCCIISIPILLATFQLLDRTIASWLSVILALGILFVAGTYLGRLSKQNPLIKGLRMVVFGVLAFLVGFLVQMMI
;
A
#
# COMPACT_ATOMS: atom_id res chain seq x y z
N MET A 1 -5.47 45.24 -12.18
CA MET A 1 -6.72 44.49 -12.43
C MET A 1 -6.49 43.18 -13.21
N LEU A 2 -5.43 43.04 -14.02
CA LEU A 2 -5.14 41.81 -14.79
C LEU A 2 -4.61 40.61 -13.97
N ILE A 3 -3.97 40.83 -12.81
CA ILE A 3 -3.31 39.75 -12.05
C ILE A 3 -4.31 38.82 -11.35
N ARG A 4 -5.46 39.35 -10.88
CA ARG A 4 -6.52 38.53 -10.26
C ARG A 4 -7.30 37.64 -11.24
N LEU A 5 -7.17 37.86 -12.55
CA LEU A 5 -7.82 37.03 -13.58
C LEU A 5 -6.99 35.82 -14.00
N LEU A 6 -5.67 35.83 -13.77
CA LEU A 6 -4.79 34.68 -14.05
C LEU A 6 -4.76 33.67 -12.90
N GLU A 7 -4.86 34.14 -11.65
CA GLU A 7 -5.02 33.27 -10.47
C GLU A 7 -6.34 32.48 -10.49
N GLY A 8 -7.40 33.06 -11.06
CA GLY A 8 -8.71 32.42 -11.20
C GLY A 8 -8.77 31.32 -12.27
N ARG A 9 -7.87 31.32 -13.27
CA ARG A 9 -7.81 30.28 -14.31
C ARG A 9 -7.01 29.06 -13.86
N GLY A 10 -5.83 29.23 -13.25
CA GLY A 10 -5.01 28.11 -12.78
C GLY A 10 -5.70 27.24 -11.72
N LYS A 11 -6.55 27.83 -10.87
CA LYS A 11 -7.32 27.10 -9.86
C LYS A 11 -8.55 26.39 -10.44
N ARG A 12 -9.15 26.93 -11.53
CA ARG A 12 -10.29 26.30 -12.23
C ARG A 12 -9.85 25.13 -13.10
N ASP A 13 -8.70 25.23 -13.76
CA ASP A 13 -8.14 24.13 -14.57
C ASP A 13 -7.71 22.94 -13.70
N ASN A 14 -7.16 23.18 -12.51
CA ASN A 14 -6.86 22.11 -11.54
C ASN A 14 -8.13 21.40 -11.02
N LEU A 15 -9.23 22.13 -10.83
CA LEU A 15 -10.52 21.55 -10.38
C LEU A 15 -11.26 20.83 -11.51
N LEU A 16 -11.12 21.29 -12.76
CA LEU A 16 -11.62 20.63 -13.96
C LEU A 16 -10.82 19.36 -14.27
N GLY A 17 -9.49 19.41 -14.15
CA GLY A 17 -8.60 18.25 -14.21
C GLY A 17 -9.00 17.20 -13.16
N LEU A 18 -9.22 17.61 -11.91
CA LEU A 18 -9.68 16.70 -10.84
C LEU A 18 -11.04 16.06 -11.13
N ARG A 19 -12.00 16.81 -11.71
CA ARG A 19 -13.31 16.26 -12.11
C ARG A 19 -13.23 15.32 -13.30
N VAL A 20 -12.33 15.56 -14.26
CA VAL A 20 -12.07 14.67 -15.40
C VAL A 20 -11.31 13.41 -14.96
N LEU A 21 -10.36 13.54 -14.03
CA LEU A 21 -9.67 12.44 -13.33
C LEU A 21 -10.67 11.53 -12.59
N ILE A 22 -11.67 12.12 -11.90
CA ILE A 22 -12.75 11.38 -11.24
C ILE A 22 -13.68 10.69 -12.27
N LYS A 23 -13.95 11.33 -13.42
CA LYS A 23 -14.82 10.76 -14.47
C LYS A 23 -14.17 9.61 -15.25
N ARG A 24 -12.83 9.58 -15.35
CA ARG A 24 -12.04 8.45 -15.90
C ARG A 24 -11.52 7.46 -14.84
N SER A 25 -11.81 7.67 -13.56
CA SER A 25 -11.47 6.76 -12.45
C SER A 25 -11.91 5.30 -12.65
N LYS A 26 -12.92 5.05 -13.51
CA LYS A 26 -13.35 3.69 -13.90
C LYS A 26 -12.23 2.86 -14.55
N GLU A 27 -11.33 3.47 -15.32
CA GLU A 27 -10.22 2.74 -15.96
C GLU A 27 -9.07 2.44 -14.98
N ILE A 28 -8.93 3.25 -13.93
CA ILE A 28 -7.79 3.19 -13.00
C ILE A 28 -8.15 2.42 -11.74
N GLY A 29 -9.42 2.37 -11.37
CA GLY A 29 -9.93 1.62 -10.23
C GLY A 29 -9.40 0.18 -10.16
N PRO A 30 -9.36 -0.60 -11.25
CA PRO A 30 -8.80 -1.94 -11.23
C PRO A 30 -7.30 -1.97 -10.91
N ILE A 31 -6.52 -1.07 -11.52
CA ILE A 31 -5.06 -0.98 -11.34
C ILE A 31 -4.74 -0.51 -9.91
N LEU A 32 -5.44 0.51 -9.45
CA LEU A 32 -5.31 1.04 -8.09
C LEU A 32 -5.63 -0.02 -7.06
N ARG A 33 -6.75 -0.75 -7.21
CA ARG A 33 -7.13 -1.84 -6.30
C ARG A 33 -6.07 -2.92 -6.28
N ARG A 34 -5.51 -3.29 -7.44
CA ARG A 34 -4.47 -4.32 -7.53
C ARG A 34 -3.23 -3.93 -6.72
N PHE A 35 -2.68 -2.74 -6.98
CA PHE A 35 -1.47 -2.30 -6.27
C PHE A 35 -1.75 -2.07 -4.79
N PHE A 36 -2.84 -1.39 -4.44
CA PHE A 36 -3.23 -1.14 -3.05
C PHE A 36 -3.36 -2.44 -2.25
N ILE A 37 -4.04 -3.44 -2.79
CA ILE A 37 -4.21 -4.73 -2.11
C ILE A 37 -2.86 -5.43 -1.97
N ASN A 38 -2.02 -5.42 -3.03
CA ASN A 38 -0.71 -6.06 -2.97
C ASN A 38 0.19 -5.41 -1.90
N THR A 39 0.25 -4.08 -1.88
CA THR A 39 1.05 -3.34 -0.91
C THR A 39 0.48 -3.44 0.51
N LEU A 40 -0.85 -3.52 0.68
CA LEU A 40 -1.47 -3.85 1.97
C LEU A 40 -1.00 -5.22 2.47
N PHE A 41 -0.98 -6.24 1.61
CA PHE A 41 -0.50 -7.56 1.97
C PHE A 41 0.97 -7.54 2.36
N ASP A 42 1.84 -7.02 1.49
CA ASP A 42 3.28 -6.97 1.71
C ASP A 42 3.62 -6.24 3.02
N SER A 43 3.01 -5.08 3.24
CA SER A 43 3.23 -4.32 4.48
C SER A 43 2.73 -5.06 5.71
N THR A 44 1.57 -5.72 5.63
CA THR A 44 1.05 -6.48 6.77
C THR A 44 1.96 -7.65 7.12
N PHE A 45 2.52 -8.37 6.13
CA PHE A 45 3.48 -9.45 6.38
C PHE A 45 4.78 -8.96 6.99
N VAL A 46 5.33 -7.83 6.51
CA VAL A 46 6.54 -7.22 7.10
C VAL A 46 6.30 -6.85 8.57
N GLN A 47 5.19 -6.16 8.85
CA GLN A 47 4.87 -5.75 10.23
C GLN A 47 4.57 -6.95 11.13
N LEU A 48 3.84 -7.96 10.63
CA LEU A 48 3.60 -9.22 11.33
C LEU A 48 4.93 -9.89 11.69
N GLY A 49 5.87 -9.99 10.75
CA GLY A 49 7.19 -10.58 10.98
C GLY A 49 7.98 -9.87 12.09
N ILE A 50 7.96 -8.53 12.12
CA ILE A 50 8.62 -7.72 13.15
C ILE A 50 8.02 -8.00 14.53
N VAL A 51 6.68 -8.01 14.64
CA VAL A 51 5.99 -8.28 15.91
C VAL A 51 6.27 -9.70 16.39
N ILE A 52 6.27 -10.68 15.49
CA ILE A 52 6.56 -12.08 15.83
C ILE A 52 8.00 -12.22 16.33
N GLY A 53 8.96 -11.64 15.61
CA GLY A 53 10.36 -11.61 16.04
C GLY A 53 10.52 -11.00 17.43
N SER A 54 9.72 -9.99 17.77
CA SER A 54 9.74 -9.37 19.10
C SER A 54 9.18 -10.27 20.20
N ILE A 55 8.15 -11.07 19.92
CA ILE A 55 7.58 -12.03 20.90
C ILE A 55 8.60 -13.11 21.25
N LEU A 56 9.42 -13.51 20.28
CA LEU A 56 10.42 -14.56 20.43
C LEU A 56 11.74 -14.05 21.03
N ALA A 57 11.94 -12.73 21.09
CA ALA A 57 13.13 -12.13 21.67
C ALA A 57 13.13 -12.22 23.20
N ILE A 58 14.30 -12.52 23.78
CA ILE A 58 14.51 -12.61 25.25
C ILE A 58 14.23 -11.26 25.93
N ASN A 59 14.57 -10.15 25.27
CA ASN A 59 14.33 -8.80 25.77
C ASN A 59 13.43 -8.03 24.79
N GLN A 60 12.21 -7.73 25.22
CA GLN A 60 11.26 -6.93 24.46
C GLN A 60 11.53 -5.44 24.68
N ASP A 61 12.37 -4.85 23.84
CA ASP A 61 12.55 -3.40 23.76
C ASP A 61 11.51 -2.78 22.81
N LEU A 62 10.49 -2.15 23.38
CA LEU A 62 9.40 -1.50 22.64
C LEU A 62 9.90 -0.38 21.73
N ARG A 63 10.96 0.33 22.12
CA ARG A 63 11.53 1.40 21.28
C ARG A 63 12.14 0.81 20.02
N LEU A 64 12.87 -0.30 20.15
CA LEU A 64 13.42 -1.01 19.01
C LEU A 64 12.32 -1.53 18.08
N ILE A 65 11.26 -2.12 18.64
CA ILE A 65 10.12 -2.63 17.85
C ILE A 65 9.46 -1.49 17.07
N ILE A 66 9.08 -0.39 17.74
CA ILE A 66 8.42 0.74 17.06
C ILE A 66 9.35 1.35 16.00
N SER A 67 10.63 1.55 16.31
CA SER A 67 11.58 2.16 15.38
C SER A 67 11.79 1.30 14.13
N THR A 68 11.87 -0.03 14.29
CA THR A 68 11.98 -0.97 13.17
C THR A 68 10.69 -1.06 12.35
N MET A 69 9.52 -1.04 12.99
CA MET A 69 8.22 -0.99 12.30
C MET A 69 8.09 0.27 11.44
N VAL A 70 8.42 1.44 11.99
CA VAL A 70 8.35 2.71 11.27
C VAL A 70 9.39 2.76 10.14
N ALA A 71 10.65 2.41 10.42
CA ALA A 71 11.72 2.42 9.43
C ALA A 71 11.43 1.48 8.25
N SER A 72 10.96 0.26 8.53
CA SER A 72 10.57 -0.71 7.50
C SER A 72 9.37 -0.24 6.68
N SER A 73 8.37 0.40 7.29
CA SER A 73 7.24 0.96 6.54
C SER A 73 7.63 2.14 5.66
N PHE A 74 8.54 3.01 6.10
CA PHE A 74 9.09 4.05 5.22
C PHE A 74 9.89 3.45 4.07
N ALA A 75 10.77 2.50 4.35
CA ALA A 75 11.55 1.82 3.31
C ALA A 75 10.65 1.12 2.29
N LEU A 76 9.63 0.38 2.76
CA LEU A 76 8.67 -0.30 1.89
C LEU A 76 7.80 0.69 1.13
N GLY A 77 7.35 1.78 1.78
CA GLY A 77 6.55 2.83 1.14
C GLY A 77 7.31 3.51 0.01
N ILE A 78 8.57 3.91 0.24
CA ILE A 78 9.41 4.53 -0.80
C ILE A 78 9.66 3.53 -1.93
N SER A 79 10.06 2.30 -1.59
CA SER A 79 10.37 1.25 -2.57
C SER A 79 9.16 0.93 -3.46
N THR A 80 7.99 0.69 -2.86
CA THR A 80 6.77 0.36 -3.60
C THR A 80 6.22 1.56 -4.36
N GLY A 81 6.26 2.77 -3.79
CA GLY A 81 5.83 3.99 -4.45
C GLY A 81 6.62 4.26 -5.73
N VAL A 82 7.96 4.23 -5.64
CA VAL A 82 8.84 4.44 -6.80
C VAL A 82 8.67 3.32 -7.83
N SER A 83 8.61 2.06 -7.39
CA SER A 83 8.40 0.90 -8.27
C SER A 83 7.11 1.01 -9.09
N VAL A 84 6.00 1.40 -8.44
CA VAL A 84 4.72 1.59 -9.13
C VAL A 84 4.75 2.78 -10.07
N TYR A 85 5.40 3.89 -9.68
CA TYR A 85 5.54 5.07 -10.54
C TYR A 85 6.27 4.71 -11.83
N GLU A 86 7.47 4.13 -11.73
CA GLU A 86 8.31 3.78 -12.87
C GLU A 86 7.63 2.72 -13.75
N SER A 87 7.03 1.69 -13.13
CA SER A 87 6.33 0.64 -13.88
C SER A 87 5.15 1.20 -14.68
N GLU A 88 4.33 2.07 -14.09
CA GLU A 88 3.18 2.65 -14.79
C GLU A 88 3.63 3.68 -15.84
N MET A 89 4.72 4.42 -15.60
CA MET A 89 5.32 5.30 -16.62
C MET A 89 5.76 4.51 -17.84
N LEU A 90 6.53 3.45 -17.65
CA LEU A 90 7.03 2.61 -18.74
C LEU A 90 5.90 1.95 -19.52
N GLU A 91 4.88 1.43 -18.83
CA GLU A 91 3.73 0.78 -19.48
C GLU A 91 2.90 1.77 -20.31
N ARG A 92 2.74 3.01 -19.81
CA ARG A 92 2.01 4.06 -20.53
C ARG A 92 2.78 4.59 -21.72
N GLU A 93 4.09 4.79 -21.58
CA GLU A 93 4.95 5.23 -22.67
C GLU A 93 4.99 4.21 -23.81
N ARG A 94 5.16 2.92 -23.49
CA ARG A 94 5.07 1.84 -24.49
C ARG A 94 3.74 1.83 -25.21
N ARG A 95 2.63 1.96 -24.48
CA ARG A 95 1.29 1.99 -25.07
C ARG A 95 1.12 3.14 -26.06
N ILE A 96 1.71 4.30 -25.79
CA ILE A 96 1.68 5.45 -26.71
C ILE A 96 2.47 5.12 -27.98
N VAL A 97 3.69 4.61 -27.84
CA VAL A 97 4.54 4.23 -28.99
C VAL A 97 3.85 3.17 -29.88
N ASP A 98 3.18 2.19 -29.28
CA ASP A 98 2.45 1.17 -30.02
C ASP A 98 1.24 1.75 -30.77
N LEU A 99 0.54 2.71 -30.17
CA LEU A 99 -0.56 3.43 -30.83
C LEU A 99 -0.08 4.30 -31.99
N GLU A 100 1.06 4.99 -31.84
CA GLU A 100 1.66 5.80 -32.91
C GLU A 100 2.02 4.96 -34.13
N LYS A 101 2.60 3.78 -33.90
CA LYS A 101 2.91 2.81 -34.96
C LYS A 101 1.65 2.30 -35.65
N ALA A 102 0.61 1.95 -34.90
CA ALA A 102 -0.64 1.46 -35.46
C ALA A 102 -1.38 2.53 -36.29
N LEU A 103 -1.23 3.80 -35.92
CA LEU A 103 -1.92 4.92 -36.57
C LEU A 103 -1.05 5.62 -37.64
N PHE A 104 0.21 5.22 -37.81
CA PHE A 104 1.20 5.91 -38.65
C PHE A 104 1.23 7.44 -38.43
N ARG A 105 0.98 7.87 -37.19
CA ARG A 105 0.85 9.28 -36.81
C ARG A 105 1.40 9.50 -35.41
N LYS A 106 2.15 10.58 -35.21
CA LYS A 106 2.61 11.00 -33.88
C LYS A 106 1.44 11.50 -33.03
N LEU A 107 1.37 11.06 -31.78
CA LEU A 107 0.35 11.42 -30.78
C LEU A 107 0.85 12.46 -29.76
N ASP A 108 1.93 13.18 -30.11
CA ASP A 108 2.45 14.31 -29.34
C ASP A 108 1.35 15.33 -29.01
N ASN A 109 1.27 15.77 -27.75
CA ASN A 109 0.29 16.75 -27.25
C ASN A 109 -1.19 16.36 -27.41
N THR A 110 -1.51 15.05 -27.41
CA THR A 110 -2.90 14.61 -27.31
C THR A 110 -3.35 14.49 -25.84
N VAL A 111 -4.67 14.57 -25.61
CA VAL A 111 -5.30 14.41 -24.27
C VAL A 111 -4.93 13.06 -23.59
N ILE A 112 -4.47 12.09 -24.39
CA ILE A 112 -3.98 10.78 -23.94
C ILE A 112 -2.60 10.91 -23.25
N THR A 113 -1.73 11.76 -23.80
CA THR A 113 -0.35 11.99 -23.35
C THR A 113 -0.26 12.91 -22.12
N GLU A 114 -1.26 13.77 -21.92
CA GLU A 114 -1.15 14.85 -20.92
C GLU A 114 -1.42 14.38 -19.47
N ASN A 115 -2.11 13.25 -19.27
CA ASN A 115 -2.65 12.88 -17.96
C ASN A 115 -2.04 11.61 -17.32
N TYR A 116 -1.23 10.83 -18.05
CA TYR A 116 -0.74 9.55 -17.53
C TYR A 116 0.28 9.71 -16.39
N LYS A 117 1.12 10.76 -16.42
CA LYS A 117 2.07 11.12 -15.35
C LYS A 117 1.36 11.37 -14.02
N THR A 118 0.28 12.15 -14.04
CA THR A 118 -0.53 12.45 -12.85
C THR A 118 -1.14 11.18 -12.27
N TYR A 119 -1.61 10.25 -13.11
CA TYR A 119 -2.17 9.00 -12.63
C TYR A 119 -1.14 8.11 -11.94
N ALA A 120 0.04 7.94 -12.53
CA ALA A 120 1.09 7.16 -11.86
C ALA A 120 1.57 7.83 -10.57
N LEU A 121 1.62 9.16 -10.52
CA LEU A 121 1.93 9.87 -9.29
C LEU A 121 0.89 9.59 -8.19
N ILE A 122 -0.40 9.61 -8.52
CA ILE A 122 -1.48 9.25 -7.58
C ILE A 122 -1.35 7.80 -7.11
N LEU A 123 -1.09 6.86 -8.03
CA LEU A 123 -0.88 5.45 -7.71
C LEU A 123 0.33 5.26 -6.79
N ALA A 124 1.45 5.88 -7.13
CA ALA A 124 2.68 5.84 -6.34
C ALA A 124 2.47 6.40 -4.94
N PHE A 125 1.78 7.55 -4.82
CA PHE A 125 1.48 8.18 -3.55
C PHE A 125 0.58 7.31 -2.66
N LEU A 126 -0.45 6.69 -3.24
CA LEU A 126 -1.34 5.78 -2.50
C LEU A 126 -0.60 4.53 -2.03
N ASN A 127 0.27 3.95 -2.86
CA ASN A 127 1.10 2.81 -2.45
C ASN A 127 2.14 3.20 -1.40
N PHE A 128 2.73 4.39 -1.48
CA PHE A 128 3.63 4.91 -0.44
C PHE A 128 2.92 5.05 0.92
N LEU A 129 1.68 5.54 0.92
CA LEU A 129 0.91 5.76 2.16
C LEU A 129 0.41 4.46 2.78
N THR A 130 0.26 3.40 1.99
CA THR A 130 -0.36 2.14 2.42
C THR A 130 0.43 1.44 3.54
N PRO A 131 1.76 1.22 3.45
CA PRO A 131 2.55 0.65 4.53
C PRO A 131 2.57 1.49 5.80
N LEU A 132 2.52 2.82 5.66
CA LEU A 132 2.46 3.73 6.80
C LEU A 132 1.13 3.55 7.56
N MET A 133 0.01 3.48 6.84
CA MET A 133 -1.30 3.23 7.44
C MET A 133 -1.35 1.85 8.13
N CYS A 134 -0.82 0.80 7.50
CA CYS A 134 -0.71 -0.52 8.12
C CYS A 134 0.11 -0.48 9.41
N CYS A 135 1.28 0.16 9.39
CA CYS A 135 2.11 0.31 10.58
C CYS A 135 1.37 1.06 11.69
N CYS A 136 0.70 2.17 11.38
CA CYS A 136 -0.09 2.91 12.36
C CYS A 136 -1.14 2.02 13.03
N ILE A 137 -1.88 1.21 12.28
CA ILE A 137 -2.92 0.34 12.84
C ILE A 137 -2.31 -0.79 13.69
N ILE A 138 -1.29 -1.47 13.17
CA ILE A 138 -0.68 -2.64 13.85
C ILE A 138 0.11 -2.23 15.09
N SER A 139 0.67 -1.01 15.11
CA SER A 139 1.48 -0.50 16.24
C SER A 139 0.65 0.02 17.42
N ILE A 140 -0.68 0.20 17.29
CA ILE A 140 -1.54 0.75 18.36
C ILE A 140 -1.37 -0.02 19.69
N PRO A 141 -1.46 -1.37 19.75
CA PRO A 141 -1.29 -2.10 21.00
C PRO A 141 0.09 -1.91 21.63
N ILE A 142 1.14 -1.89 20.81
CA ILE A 142 2.54 -1.70 21.25
C ILE A 142 2.73 -0.28 21.79
N LEU A 143 2.11 0.72 21.17
CA LEU A 143 2.13 2.09 21.65
C LEU A 143 1.42 2.20 23.02
N LEU A 144 0.28 1.52 23.21
CA LEU A 144 -0.40 1.46 24.50
C LEU A 144 0.46 0.82 25.60
N ALA A 145 1.22 -0.23 25.28
CA ALA A 145 2.17 -0.82 26.22
C ALA A 145 3.31 0.14 26.59
N THR A 146 3.68 1.08 25.71
CA THR A 146 4.69 2.11 26.02
C THR A 146 4.19 3.09 27.10
N PHE A 147 2.88 3.34 27.14
CA PHE A 147 2.23 4.15 28.19
C PHE A 147 1.91 3.35 29.47
N GLN A 148 2.39 2.12 29.60
CA GLN A 148 2.10 1.21 30.71
C GLN A 148 0.61 0.88 30.89
N LEU A 149 -0.20 1.07 29.85
CA LEU A 149 -1.64 0.74 29.87
C LEU A 149 -1.90 -0.76 29.62
N LEU A 150 -0.94 -1.47 29.00
CA LEU A 150 -1.00 -2.90 28.72
C LEU A 150 0.33 -3.57 29.03
N ASP A 151 0.27 -4.85 29.39
CA ASP A 151 1.46 -5.70 29.43
C ASP A 151 2.04 -5.89 28.03
N ARG A 152 3.37 -5.98 27.94
CA ARG A 152 4.13 -6.06 26.68
C ARG A 152 3.76 -7.33 25.89
N THR A 153 3.54 -8.44 26.61
CA THR A 153 3.18 -9.72 26.01
C THR A 153 1.79 -9.64 25.40
N ILE A 154 0.82 -9.10 26.15
CA ILE A 154 -0.56 -8.94 25.70
C ILE A 154 -0.64 -7.99 24.50
N ALA A 155 0.10 -6.87 24.55
CA ALA A 155 0.16 -5.93 23.44
C ALA A 155 0.70 -6.56 22.16
N SER A 156 1.76 -7.37 22.26
CA SER A 156 2.35 -8.04 21.09
C SER A 156 1.37 -9.05 20.47
N TRP A 157 0.67 -9.84 21.28
CA TRP A 157 -0.37 -10.75 20.79
C TRP A 157 -1.56 -10.01 20.16
N LEU A 158 -1.99 -8.89 20.73
CA LEU A 158 -3.03 -8.05 20.13
C LEU A 158 -2.61 -7.49 18.77
N SER A 159 -1.35 -7.07 18.61
CA SER A 159 -0.80 -6.63 17.32
C SER A 159 -0.80 -7.76 16.28
N VAL A 160 -0.49 -9.00 16.68
CA VAL A 160 -0.58 -10.17 15.79
C VAL A 160 -2.02 -10.40 15.35
N ILE A 161 -2.98 -10.37 16.29
CA ILE A 161 -4.40 -10.54 15.98
C ILE A 161 -4.89 -9.44 15.02
N LEU A 162 -4.49 -8.19 15.24
CA LEU A 162 -4.81 -7.08 14.34
C LEU A 162 -4.22 -7.29 12.95
N ALA A 163 -2.96 -7.70 12.84
CA ALA A 163 -2.32 -7.97 11.56
C ALA A 163 -3.02 -9.12 10.80
N LEU A 164 -3.34 -10.23 11.48
CA LEU A 164 -4.13 -11.32 10.89
C LEU A 164 -5.54 -10.86 10.48
N GLY A 165 -6.16 -9.98 11.27
CA GLY A 165 -7.43 -9.35 10.95
C GLY A 165 -7.35 -8.50 9.68
N ILE A 166 -6.29 -7.71 9.50
CA ILE A 166 -6.04 -6.93 8.28
C ILE A 166 -5.86 -7.87 7.08
N LEU A 167 -5.08 -8.95 7.22
CA LEU A 167 -4.92 -9.97 6.16
C LEU A 167 -6.26 -10.61 5.77
N PHE A 168 -7.09 -10.92 6.77
CA PHE A 168 -8.41 -11.50 6.53
C PHE A 168 -9.34 -10.51 5.80
N VAL A 169 -9.40 -9.25 6.23
CA VAL A 169 -10.21 -8.22 5.58
C VAL A 169 -9.70 -7.94 4.17
N ALA A 170 -8.40 -7.81 3.96
CA ALA A 170 -7.80 -7.63 2.64
C ALA A 170 -8.08 -8.85 1.73
N GLY A 171 -7.97 -10.06 2.26
CA GLY A 171 -8.22 -11.31 1.52
C GLY A 171 -9.68 -11.51 1.14
N THR A 172 -10.60 -11.20 2.06
CA THR A 172 -12.04 -11.23 1.76
C THR A 172 -12.41 -10.17 0.72
N TYR A 173 -11.85 -8.98 0.79
CA TYR A 173 -12.03 -7.92 -0.22
C TYR A 173 -11.55 -8.37 -1.60
N LEU A 174 -10.34 -8.95 -1.69
CA LEU A 174 -9.81 -9.49 -2.94
C LEU A 174 -10.66 -10.65 -3.49
N GLY A 175 -11.19 -11.50 -2.61
CA GLY A 175 -12.10 -12.59 -2.97
C GLY A 175 -13.37 -12.10 -3.63
N ARG A 176 -14.02 -11.08 -3.04
CA ARG A 176 -15.22 -10.44 -3.63
C ARG A 176 -14.95 -9.88 -5.03
N LEU A 177 -13.79 -9.26 -5.23
CA LEU A 177 -13.41 -8.71 -6.54
C LEU A 177 -13.13 -9.79 -7.59
N SER A 178 -12.67 -10.97 -7.17
CA SER A 178 -12.27 -12.05 -8.08
C SER A 178 -13.39 -13.03 -8.44
N LYS A 179 -14.65 -12.75 -8.09
CA LYS A 179 -15.80 -13.69 -8.19
C LYS A 179 -15.54 -15.07 -7.53
N GLN A 180 -14.64 -15.11 -6.53
CA GLN A 180 -14.36 -16.31 -5.76
C GLN A 180 -15.01 -16.17 -4.38
N ASN A 181 -15.18 -17.28 -3.66
CA ASN A 181 -15.71 -17.23 -2.30
C ASN A 181 -14.82 -16.35 -1.40
N PRO A 182 -15.33 -15.21 -0.91
CA PRO A 182 -14.50 -14.22 -0.21
C PRO A 182 -13.96 -14.75 1.11
N LEU A 183 -14.76 -15.54 1.83
CA LEU A 183 -14.32 -16.19 3.07
C LEU A 183 -13.17 -17.16 2.83
N ILE A 184 -13.21 -17.95 1.75
CA ILE A 184 -12.14 -18.90 1.42
C ILE A 184 -10.83 -18.16 1.10
N LYS A 185 -10.90 -17.06 0.34
CA LYS A 185 -9.71 -16.23 0.08
C LYS A 185 -9.17 -15.57 1.35
N GLY A 186 -10.05 -15.01 2.19
CA GLY A 186 -9.65 -14.43 3.47
C GLY A 186 -8.95 -15.45 4.37
N LEU A 187 -9.55 -16.63 4.53
CA LEU A 187 -8.98 -17.70 5.34
C LEU A 187 -7.64 -18.19 4.78
N ARG A 188 -7.53 -18.33 3.45
CA ARG A 188 -6.26 -18.67 2.80
C ARG A 188 -5.16 -17.65 3.11
N MET A 189 -5.49 -16.36 3.17
CA MET A 189 -4.51 -15.33 3.52
C MET A 189 -4.09 -15.39 4.99
N VAL A 190 -5.01 -15.71 5.90
CA VAL A 190 -4.67 -15.96 7.31
C VAL A 190 -3.75 -17.18 7.43
N VAL A 191 -4.00 -18.24 6.67
CA VAL A 191 -3.11 -19.42 6.63
C VAL A 191 -1.69 -19.03 6.22
N PHE A 192 -1.53 -18.16 5.21
CA PHE A 192 -0.20 -17.63 4.86
C PHE A 192 0.42 -16.79 6.00
N GLY A 193 -0.38 -16.00 6.71
CA GLY A 193 0.05 -15.30 7.93
C GLY A 193 0.58 -16.24 9.01
N VAL A 194 -0.14 -17.33 9.27
CA VAL A 194 0.27 -18.37 10.23
C VAL A 194 1.51 -19.11 9.74
N LEU A 195 1.63 -19.40 8.44
CA LEU A 195 2.84 -19.97 7.87
C LEU A 195 4.05 -19.05 8.06
N ALA A 196 3.89 -17.75 7.84
CA ALA A 196 4.95 -16.78 8.12
C ALA A 196 5.36 -16.78 9.60
N PHE A 197 4.40 -16.93 10.52
CA PHE A 197 4.68 -17.12 11.95
C PHE A 197 5.50 -18.37 12.22
N LEU A 198 5.11 -19.51 11.66
CA LEU A 198 5.83 -20.78 11.83
C LEU A 198 7.26 -20.69 11.29
N VAL A 199 7.47 -20.04 10.14
CA VAL A 199 8.80 -19.82 9.58
C VAL A 199 9.63 -18.92 10.50
N GLY A 200 9.07 -17.83 11.03
CA GLY A 200 9.77 -16.97 11.99
C GLY A 200 10.18 -17.73 13.26
N PHE A 201 9.29 -18.58 13.77
CA PHE A 201 9.59 -19.46 14.91
C PHE A 201 10.73 -20.45 14.60
N LEU A 202 10.73 -21.07 13.41
CA LEU A 202 11.79 -21.97 12.99
C LEU A 202 13.15 -21.27 12.87
N VAL A 203 13.17 -20.04 12.34
CA VAL A 203 14.41 -19.25 12.25
C VAL A 203 14.96 -18.97 13.65
N GLN A 204 14.12 -18.61 14.61
CA GLN A 204 14.56 -18.40 15.98
C GLN A 204 15.13 -19.68 16.61
N MET A 205 14.53 -20.84 16.33
CA MET A 205 15.03 -22.14 16.84
C MET A 205 16.45 -22.46 16.32
N MET A 206 16.82 -21.94 15.16
CA MET A 206 18.14 -22.17 14.56
C MET A 206 19.25 -21.25 15.08
N ILE A 207 18.90 -20.18 15.79
CA ILE A 207 19.83 -19.16 16.33
C ILE A 207 20.01 -19.38 17.83
#